data_AF-A0A318JY16-F1
#
_entry.id   AF-A0A318JY16-F1
#
_cell.length_a   1.000
_cell.length_b   1.000
_cell.length_c   1.000
_cell.angle_alpha   90.00
_cell.angle_beta   90.00
_cell.angle_gamma   90.00
#
_symmetry.space_group_name_H-M   'P 1'
#
loop_
_entity.id
_entity.type
_entity.pdbx_description
1 polymer ?
#
loop_
_entity_poly.entity_id
_entity_poly.type
_entity_poly.pdbx_seq_one_letter_code
_entity_poly.pdbx_strand_id
1 'polypeptide(L)'
;MLLATGTLHAEPLQLCYDYGCAKQLEMEISGEARDWLAGLFDDLHDATIERSQIQHAVQALYLLAAQDSPLWHDKGGDRFDNDADGRMDCIDHSHNDSAFLHYLAAQGWLHYHRVDDIVRRTRYLVAQHFASHITEQDTGQEWVVDSWFNSFGEPPVVVPLALWKEGFSP
;
A
#
# COMPACT_ATOMS: atom_id res chain seq x y z
N MET A 1 1.07 -33.50 30.07
CA MET A 1 0.97 -32.13 29.53
C MET A 1 1.35 -32.18 28.07
N LEU A 2 0.38 -32.24 27.16
CA LEU A 2 0.64 -32.01 25.74
C LEU A 2 0.77 -30.50 25.55
N LEU A 3 1.94 -30.05 25.11
CA LEU A 3 2.15 -28.69 24.63
C LEU A 3 1.46 -28.59 23.27
N ALA A 4 0.33 -27.88 23.20
CA ALA A 4 -0.22 -27.45 21.93
C ALA A 4 0.72 -26.37 21.39
N THR A 5 1.55 -26.74 20.41
CA THR A 5 2.20 -25.78 19.52
C THR A 5 1.09 -25.13 18.69
N GLY A 6 0.55 -24.02 19.17
CA GLY A 6 -0.24 -23.14 18.34
C GLY A 6 0.68 -22.59 17.26
N THR A 7 0.48 -23.01 16.02
CA THR A 7 0.96 -22.24 14.88
C THR A 7 0.24 -20.90 14.94
N LEU A 8 0.95 -19.82 15.28
CA LEU A 8 0.47 -18.48 14.96
C LEU A 8 0.42 -18.42 13.43
N HIS A 9 -0.73 -18.75 12.85
CA HIS A 9 -1.03 -18.33 11.50
C HIS A 9 -1.18 -16.82 11.55
N ALA A 10 -0.40 -16.11 10.74
CA ALA A 10 -0.67 -14.70 10.48
C ALA A 10 -2.07 -14.61 9.83
N GLU A 11 -2.86 -13.60 10.20
CA GLU A 11 -4.13 -13.37 9.51
C GLU A 11 -3.83 -12.93 8.06
N PRO A 12 -4.58 -13.46 7.07
CA PRO A 12 -4.41 -13.05 5.67
C PRO A 12 -4.67 -11.56 5.51
N LEU A 13 -3.93 -10.93 4.60
CA LEU A 13 -4.21 -9.56 4.18
C LEU A 13 -5.45 -9.56 3.28
N GLN A 14 -6.40 -8.70 3.61
CA GLN A 14 -7.61 -8.48 2.82
C GLN A 14 -7.33 -7.34 1.83
N LEU A 15 -7.39 -7.65 0.54
CA LEU A 15 -7.24 -6.69 -0.55
C LEU A 15 -8.52 -6.62 -1.36
N CYS A 16 -8.71 -5.52 -2.08
CA CYS A 16 -9.88 -5.31 -2.93
C CYS A 16 -9.50 -4.82 -4.33
N TYR A 17 -10.41 -4.98 -5.29
CA TYR A 17 -10.24 -4.51 -6.68
C TYR A 17 -11.59 -4.42 -7.42
N ASP A 18 -11.54 -4.10 -8.72
CA ASP A 18 -12.68 -4.01 -9.65
C ASP A 18 -13.56 -2.75 -9.44
N TYR A 19 -12.92 -1.65 -9.04
CA TYR A 19 -13.45 -0.31 -8.79
C TYR A 19 -14.38 -0.24 -7.58
N GLY A 20 -14.06 0.65 -6.64
CA GLY A 20 -14.84 0.84 -5.41
C GLY A 20 -14.87 -0.39 -4.50
N CYS A 21 -13.81 -1.20 -4.51
CA CYS A 21 -13.64 -2.46 -3.78
C CYS A 21 -14.74 -3.49 -4.07
N ALA A 22 -15.23 -3.56 -5.33
CA ALA A 22 -16.33 -4.45 -5.71
C ALA A 22 -16.01 -5.94 -5.54
N LYS A 23 -14.73 -6.32 -5.65
CA LYS A 23 -14.22 -7.66 -5.36
C LYS A 23 -13.20 -7.60 -4.23
N GLN A 24 -13.08 -8.72 -3.53
CA GLN A 24 -12.14 -8.91 -2.42
C GLN A 24 -11.28 -10.13 -2.72
N LEU A 25 -10.05 -10.13 -2.23
CA LEU A 25 -9.15 -11.26 -2.27
C LEU A 25 -8.34 -11.33 -0.97
N GLU A 26 -7.98 -12.56 -0.59
CA GLU A 26 -7.12 -12.83 0.55
C GLU A 26 -5.72 -13.13 0.05
N MET A 27 -4.72 -12.48 0.66
CA MET A 27 -3.32 -12.69 0.37
C MET A 27 -2.60 -13.21 1.62
N GLU A 28 -2.02 -14.39 1.49
CA GLU A 28 -1.13 -14.96 2.50
C GLU A 28 0.31 -14.55 2.22
N ILE A 29 1.03 -14.08 3.24
CA ILE A 29 2.45 -13.75 3.11
C ILE A 29 3.27 -14.94 3.59
N SER A 30 3.99 -15.57 2.66
CA SER A 30 4.88 -16.69 2.99
C SER A 30 5.97 -16.26 3.96
N GLY A 31 6.53 -17.22 4.71
CA GLY A 31 7.65 -16.93 5.62
C GLY A 31 8.86 -16.35 4.89
N GLU A 32 9.16 -16.85 3.69
CA GLU A 32 10.25 -16.33 2.84
C GLU A 32 9.98 -14.89 2.39
N ALA A 33 8.76 -14.58 1.95
CA ALA A 33 8.37 -13.22 1.57
C ALA A 33 8.44 -12.26 2.75
N ARG A 34 7.98 -12.70 3.93
CA ARG A 34 8.07 -11.94 5.18
C ARG A 34 9.53 -11.64 5.56
N ASP A 35 10.41 -12.63 5.53
CA ASP A 35 11.82 -12.46 5.88
C ASP A 35 12.52 -11.51 4.90
N TRP A 36 12.20 -11.60 3.61
CA TRP A 36 12.69 -10.65 2.61
C TRP A 36 12.19 -9.22 2.87
N LEU A 37 10.89 -9.05 3.18
CA LEU A 37 10.33 -7.75 3.55
C LEU A 37 10.97 -7.19 4.82
N ALA A 38 11.22 -8.01 5.83
CA ALA A 38 11.91 -7.60 7.06
C ALA A 38 13.28 -7.00 6.76
N GLY A 39 14.05 -7.62 5.85
CA GLY A 39 15.36 -7.14 5.43
C GLY A 39 15.35 -5.75 4.77
N LEU A 40 14.21 -5.27 4.27
CA LEU A 40 14.07 -3.89 3.81
C LEU A 40 14.15 -2.87 4.96
N PHE A 41 13.87 -3.28 6.19
CA PHE A 41 13.75 -2.40 7.36
C PHE A 41 14.84 -2.63 8.42
N ASP A 42 15.86 -3.48 8.16
CA ASP A 42 16.92 -3.78 9.12
C ASP A 42 17.88 -2.61 9.41
N ASP A 43 18.07 -1.68 8.44
CA ASP A 43 19.08 -0.61 8.50
C ASP A 43 18.48 0.78 8.24
N LEU A 44 17.40 1.11 8.97
CA LEU A 44 16.76 2.43 8.87
C LEU A 44 17.48 3.46 9.74
N HIS A 45 18.07 4.49 9.13
CA HIS A 45 18.76 5.56 9.86
C HIS A 45 17.99 6.87 9.95
N ASP A 46 16.97 7.05 9.11
CA ASP A 46 16.08 8.21 9.15
C ASP A 46 14.74 7.95 8.47
N ALA A 47 13.82 8.90 8.64
CA ALA A 47 12.49 8.88 8.04
C ALA A 47 12.51 8.89 6.49
N THR A 48 13.55 9.45 5.86
CA THR A 48 13.65 9.47 4.39
C THR A 48 13.93 8.08 3.84
N ILE A 49 14.85 7.35 4.48
CA ILE A 49 15.13 5.96 4.14
C ILE A 49 13.89 5.11 4.37
N GLU A 50 13.20 5.25 5.50
CA GLU A 50 11.97 4.50 5.76
C GLU A 50 10.90 4.73 4.68
N ARG A 51 10.70 5.98 4.23
CA ARG A 51 9.78 6.27 3.10
C ARG A 51 10.19 5.55 1.81
N SER A 52 11.48 5.52 1.49
CA SER A 52 11.98 4.77 0.33
C SER A 52 11.74 3.27 0.47
N GLN A 53 11.87 2.70 1.68
CA GLN A 53 11.66 1.28 1.92
C GLN A 53 10.16 0.93 1.96
N ILE A 54 9.30 1.86 2.39
CA ILE A 54 7.84 1.76 2.22
C ILE A 54 7.48 1.63 0.73
N GLN A 55 8.09 2.43 -0.16
CA GLN A 55 7.85 2.32 -1.60
C GLN A 55 8.18 0.92 -2.12
N HIS A 56 9.37 0.39 -1.76
CA HIS A 56 9.78 -0.95 -2.17
C HIS A 56 8.90 -2.06 -1.58
N ALA A 57 8.50 -1.92 -0.31
CA ALA A 57 7.66 -2.90 0.37
C ALA A 57 6.25 -2.97 -0.23
N VAL A 58 5.61 -1.81 -0.48
CA VAL A 58 4.29 -1.75 -1.12
C VAL A 58 4.34 -2.33 -2.55
N GLN A 59 5.37 -1.98 -3.32
CA GLN A 59 5.59 -2.57 -4.65
C GLN A 59 5.70 -4.09 -4.58
N ALA A 60 6.52 -4.62 -3.67
CA ALA A 60 6.72 -6.05 -3.51
C ALA A 60 5.45 -6.77 -3.07
N LEU A 61 4.67 -6.18 -2.15
CA LEU A 61 3.39 -6.73 -1.70
C LEU A 61 2.38 -6.82 -2.84
N TYR A 62 2.32 -5.82 -3.73
CA TYR A 62 1.52 -5.90 -4.95
C TYR A 62 2.00 -7.01 -5.90
N LEU A 63 3.31 -7.12 -6.12
CA LEU A 63 3.87 -8.17 -6.98
C LEU A 63 3.59 -9.58 -6.41
N LEU A 64 3.60 -9.74 -5.08
CA LEU A 64 3.19 -10.97 -4.41
C LEU A 64 1.69 -11.23 -4.61
N ALA A 65 0.84 -10.23 -4.37
CA ALA A 65 -0.61 -10.34 -4.52
C ALA A 65 -1.00 -10.79 -5.93
N ALA A 66 -0.31 -10.29 -6.95
CA ALA A 66 -0.63 -10.57 -8.36
C ALA A 66 -0.13 -11.91 -8.89
N GLN A 67 0.62 -12.70 -8.11
CA GLN A 67 1.03 -14.05 -8.54
C GLN A 67 -0.18 -14.97 -8.74
N ASP A 68 -1.17 -14.84 -7.85
CA ASP A 68 -2.36 -15.71 -7.81
C ASP A 68 -3.67 -14.93 -7.98
N SER A 69 -3.61 -13.67 -8.41
CA SER A 69 -4.78 -12.80 -8.57
C SER A 69 -4.74 -12.02 -9.89
N PRO A 70 -5.88 -11.49 -10.36
CA PRO A 70 -5.92 -10.75 -11.62
C PRO A 70 -5.31 -9.35 -11.53
N LEU A 71 -4.81 -8.92 -10.37
CA LEU A 71 -4.30 -7.55 -10.13
C LEU A 71 -3.22 -7.10 -11.13
N TRP A 72 -2.47 -8.03 -11.74
CA TRP A 72 -1.46 -7.68 -12.76
C TRP A 72 -2.03 -7.02 -14.03
N HIS A 73 -3.34 -7.11 -14.26
CA HIS A 73 -4.00 -6.42 -15.37
C HIS A 73 -4.15 -4.92 -15.18
N ASP A 74 -4.01 -4.44 -13.95
CA ASP A 74 -4.19 -3.05 -13.57
C ASP A 74 -3.34 -2.05 -14.41
N LYS A 75 -3.85 -0.83 -14.55
CA LYS A 75 -3.20 0.27 -15.26
C LYS A 75 -3.26 1.55 -14.43
N GLY A 76 -2.13 2.25 -14.39
CA GLY A 76 -2.05 3.53 -13.69
C GLY A 76 -3.01 4.58 -14.25
N GLY A 77 -3.66 5.30 -13.33
CA GLY A 77 -4.46 6.48 -13.63
C GLY A 77 -5.85 6.20 -14.19
N ASP A 78 -6.45 5.04 -13.92
CA ASP A 78 -7.71 4.52 -14.50
C ASP A 78 -7.69 4.47 -16.05
N ARG A 79 -6.50 4.30 -16.64
CA ARG A 79 -6.31 4.47 -18.08
C ARG A 79 -6.61 3.20 -18.86
N PHE A 80 -7.74 3.21 -19.56
CA PHE A 80 -8.07 2.25 -20.63
C PHE A 80 -8.13 0.78 -20.17
N ASP A 81 -8.81 0.53 -19.06
CA ASP A 81 -8.89 -0.81 -18.48
C ASP A 81 -9.83 -1.76 -19.24
N ASN A 82 -10.69 -1.25 -20.14
CA ASN A 82 -11.60 -2.05 -20.99
C ASN A 82 -12.37 -3.16 -20.24
N ASP A 83 -12.82 -2.88 -19.01
CA ASP A 83 -13.47 -3.84 -18.11
C ASP A 83 -12.60 -5.09 -17.78
N ALA A 84 -11.27 -4.97 -17.86
CA ALA A 84 -10.36 -6.03 -17.46
C ALA A 84 -10.58 -6.41 -16.00
N ASP A 85 -10.59 -7.72 -15.74
CA ASP A 85 -10.60 -8.25 -14.38
C ASP A 85 -9.25 -7.93 -13.72
N GLY A 86 -9.29 -7.38 -12.50
CA GLY A 86 -8.10 -6.96 -11.76
C GLY A 86 -7.75 -5.47 -11.85
N ARG A 87 -8.49 -4.69 -12.65
CA ARG A 87 -8.36 -3.22 -12.67
C ARG A 87 -8.64 -2.61 -11.30
N MET A 88 -7.95 -1.53 -10.98
CA MET A 88 -8.09 -0.82 -9.71
C MET A 88 -8.33 0.66 -9.95
N ASP A 89 -9.22 1.26 -9.16
CA ASP A 89 -9.37 2.71 -9.09
C ASP A 89 -8.66 3.29 -7.85
N CYS A 90 -8.70 4.62 -7.68
CA CYS A 90 -8.07 5.26 -6.52
C CYS A 90 -8.60 4.75 -5.17
N ILE A 91 -9.83 4.23 -5.10
CA ILE A 91 -10.41 3.67 -3.88
C ILE A 91 -9.73 2.34 -3.60
N ASP A 92 -9.67 1.44 -4.60
CA ASP A 92 -9.00 0.15 -4.49
C ASP A 92 -7.54 0.30 -4.05
N HIS A 93 -6.78 1.18 -4.73
CA HIS A 93 -5.40 1.48 -4.39
C HIS A 93 -5.25 2.02 -2.97
N SER A 94 -6.10 2.98 -2.57
CA SER A 94 -6.00 3.57 -1.22
C SER A 94 -6.27 2.55 -0.10
N HIS A 95 -7.18 1.60 -0.32
CA HIS A 95 -7.47 0.52 0.63
C HIS A 95 -6.34 -0.51 0.68
N ASN A 96 -5.82 -0.93 -0.48
CA ASN A 96 -4.73 -1.90 -0.56
C ASN A 96 -3.42 -1.34 0.01
N ASP A 97 -3.04 -0.12 -0.37
CA ASP A 97 -1.87 0.56 0.19
C ASP A 97 -2.00 0.69 1.72
N SER A 98 -3.19 1.04 2.23
CA SER A 98 -3.44 1.13 3.68
C SER A 98 -3.31 -0.24 4.36
N ALA A 99 -3.84 -1.31 3.78
CA ALA A 99 -3.71 -2.68 4.30
C ALA A 99 -2.24 -3.12 4.36
N PHE A 100 -1.46 -2.81 3.32
CA PHE A 100 -0.02 -3.07 3.28
C PHE A 100 0.72 -2.29 4.37
N LEU A 101 0.47 -0.99 4.49
CA LEU A 101 1.10 -0.15 5.51
C LEU A 101 0.77 -0.64 6.92
N HIS A 102 -0.48 -1.02 7.19
CA HIS A 102 -0.87 -1.60 8.47
C HIS A 102 -0.19 -2.94 8.74
N TYR A 103 -0.03 -3.78 7.72
CA TYR A 103 0.75 -5.01 7.86
C TYR A 103 2.20 -4.72 8.27
N LEU A 104 2.89 -3.80 7.59
CA LEU A 104 4.27 -3.39 7.91
C LEU A 104 4.36 -2.83 9.35
N ALA A 105 3.41 -2.00 9.74
CA ALA A 105 3.32 -1.46 11.10
C ALA A 105 3.10 -2.55 12.16
N ALA A 106 2.23 -3.53 11.89
CA ALA A 106 1.96 -4.65 12.79
C ALA A 106 3.17 -5.57 12.99
N GLN A 107 4.09 -5.62 12.02
CA GLN A 107 5.37 -6.32 12.20
C GLN A 107 6.38 -5.53 13.04
N GLY A 108 6.11 -4.25 13.35
CA GLY A 108 7.02 -3.36 14.05
C GLY A 108 8.14 -2.81 13.16
N TRP A 109 7.99 -2.87 11.84
CA TRP A 109 9.02 -2.44 10.88
C TRP A 109 9.00 -0.94 10.58
N LEU A 110 7.91 -0.25 10.91
CA LEU A 110 7.84 1.22 10.81
C LEU A 110 8.31 1.84 12.13
N HIS A 111 9.44 2.53 12.10
CA HIS A 111 10.08 3.19 13.23
C HIS A 111 9.83 4.71 13.24
N TYR A 112 9.79 5.34 12.06
CA TYR A 112 9.68 6.79 11.93
C TYR A 112 8.27 7.27 11.59
N HIS A 113 7.43 6.41 11.00
CA HIS A 113 6.08 6.75 10.60
C HIS A 113 5.04 5.87 11.29
N ARG A 114 3.86 6.45 11.51
CA ARG A 114 2.64 5.70 11.81
C ARG A 114 1.70 5.77 10.61
N VAL A 115 0.84 4.77 10.48
CA VAL A 115 -0.24 4.75 9.48
C VAL A 115 -1.44 5.50 10.04
N ASP A 116 -2.01 6.40 9.24
CA ASP A 116 -3.21 7.17 9.58
C ASP A 116 -4.32 6.91 8.54
N ASP A 117 -5.51 7.45 8.79
CA ASP A 117 -6.68 7.25 7.92
C ASP A 117 -6.44 7.74 6.48
N ILE A 118 -7.05 7.05 5.52
CA ILE A 118 -7.07 7.41 4.10
C ILE A 118 -7.50 8.87 3.93
N VAL A 119 -6.73 9.58 3.11
CA VAL A 119 -6.97 11.00 2.82
C VAL A 119 -7.65 11.17 1.47
N ARG A 120 -8.34 12.31 1.32
CA ARG A 120 -9.02 12.68 0.08
C ARG A 120 -8.59 14.06 -0.38
N ARG A 121 -8.37 14.22 -1.69
CA ARG A 121 -8.37 15.53 -2.36
C ARG A 121 -9.54 15.62 -3.33
N THR A 122 -10.04 16.84 -3.51
CA THR A 122 -11.11 17.13 -4.47
C THR A 122 -10.64 18.24 -5.38
N ARG A 123 -10.50 17.95 -6.68
CA ARG A 123 -10.23 18.95 -7.72
C ARG A 123 -11.52 19.26 -8.49
N TYR A 124 -11.65 20.52 -8.91
CA TYR A 124 -12.78 21.00 -9.73
C TYR A 124 -14.18 20.62 -9.17
N LEU A 125 -14.29 20.48 -7.84
CA LEU A 125 -15.51 20.08 -7.11
C LEU A 125 -16.09 18.69 -7.42
N VAL A 126 -15.52 17.95 -8.39
CA VAL A 126 -16.06 16.65 -8.84
C VAL A 126 -15.03 15.53 -8.92
N ALA A 127 -13.75 15.85 -9.17
CA ALA A 127 -12.70 14.85 -9.26
C ALA A 127 -12.18 14.53 -7.86
N GLN A 128 -12.68 13.45 -7.27
CA GLN A 128 -12.20 12.91 -6.01
C GLN A 128 -11.02 11.98 -6.28
N HIS A 129 -10.00 12.08 -5.43
CA HIS A 129 -8.87 11.15 -5.44
C HIS A 129 -8.56 10.79 -3.99
N PHE A 130 -8.43 9.49 -3.72
CA PHE A 130 -8.16 8.92 -2.41
C PHE A 130 -6.76 8.31 -2.42
N ALA A 131 -6.07 8.35 -1.27
CA ALA A 131 -4.76 7.73 -1.13
C ALA A 131 -4.49 7.37 0.33
N SER A 132 -3.60 6.40 0.54
CA SER A 132 -3.15 6.03 1.88
C SER A 132 -2.20 7.09 2.46
N HIS A 133 -2.08 7.08 3.79
CA HIS A 133 -1.50 8.18 4.55
C HIS A 133 -0.61 7.66 5.68
N ILE A 134 0.57 8.26 5.81
CA ILE A 134 1.47 8.07 6.94
C ILE A 134 1.89 9.42 7.52
N THR A 135 2.07 9.48 8.83
CA THR A 135 2.63 10.66 9.50
C THR A 135 3.97 10.32 10.15
N GLU A 136 4.97 11.15 9.88
CA GLU A 136 6.25 11.11 10.56
C GLU A 136 6.08 11.50 12.03
N GLN A 137 6.51 10.62 12.94
CA GLN A 137 6.19 10.73 14.37
C GLN A 137 6.87 11.93 15.05
N ASP A 138 8.12 12.21 14.69
CA ASP A 138 8.92 13.26 15.34
C ASP A 138 8.51 14.68 14.90
N THR A 139 8.15 14.85 13.63
CA THR A 139 7.86 16.16 13.04
C THR A 139 6.37 16.44 12.85
N GLY A 140 5.54 15.40 12.84
CA GLY A 140 4.13 15.48 12.46
C GLY A 140 3.91 15.73 10.98
N GLN A 141 4.96 15.62 10.15
CA GLN A 141 4.84 15.80 8.70
C GLN A 141 4.02 14.65 8.10
N GLU A 142 2.95 15.01 7.40
CA GLU A 142 2.05 14.07 6.71
C GLU A 142 2.54 13.76 5.30
N TRP A 143 2.46 12.49 4.91
CA TRP A 143 2.88 11.95 3.61
C TRP A 143 1.83 11.03 3.02
N VAL A 144 1.66 11.09 1.71
CA VAL A 144 0.80 10.19 0.96
C VAL A 144 1.63 9.07 0.38
N VAL A 145 1.14 7.83 0.45
CA VAL A 145 1.62 6.69 -0.32
C VAL A 145 0.52 6.32 -1.32
N ASP A 146 0.82 6.42 -2.62
CA ASP A 146 -0.20 6.35 -3.66
C ASP A 146 0.30 5.53 -4.86
N SER A 147 -0.18 4.29 -4.97
CA SER A 147 0.14 3.37 -6.07
C SER A 147 -0.67 3.60 -7.34
N TRP A 148 -1.70 4.46 -7.33
CA TRP A 148 -2.64 4.64 -8.44
C TRP A 148 -2.02 5.26 -9.70
N PHE A 149 -0.96 6.06 -9.57
CA PHE A 149 -0.43 6.84 -10.71
C PHE A 149 0.31 5.99 -11.76
N ASN A 150 1.07 5.00 -11.31
CA ASN A 150 2.05 4.30 -12.13
C ASN A 150 1.47 3.00 -12.67
N SER A 151 2.15 2.40 -13.66
CA SER A 151 1.73 1.09 -14.17
C SER A 151 1.84 0.02 -13.08
N PHE A 152 1.05 -1.04 -13.18
CA PHE A 152 1.15 -2.17 -12.26
C PHE A 152 2.60 -2.66 -12.12
N GLY A 153 3.03 -2.86 -10.87
CA GLY A 153 4.37 -3.33 -10.53
C GLY A 153 5.43 -2.23 -10.46
N GLU A 154 5.08 -0.96 -10.69
CA GLU A 154 5.93 0.19 -10.37
C GLU A 154 5.74 0.61 -8.90
N PRO A 155 6.77 1.21 -8.27
CA PRO A 155 6.63 1.67 -6.88
C PRO A 155 5.60 2.79 -6.76
N PRO A 156 4.87 2.87 -5.63
CA PRO A 156 3.96 4.00 -5.37
C PRO A 156 4.77 5.29 -5.25
N VAL A 157 4.11 6.43 -5.47
CA VAL A 157 4.71 7.71 -5.11
C VAL A 157 4.60 7.91 -3.59
N VAL A 158 5.64 8.49 -3.00
CA VAL A 158 5.61 8.94 -1.60
C VAL A 158 5.94 10.43 -1.54
N VAL A 159 4.94 11.25 -1.27
CA VAL A 159 5.05 12.72 -1.36
C VAL A 159 4.37 13.41 -0.18
N PRO A 160 4.78 14.64 0.18
CA PRO A 160 4.11 15.37 1.26
C PRO A 160 2.62 15.57 0.97
N LEU A 161 1.76 15.39 1.98
CA LEU A 161 0.30 15.52 1.83
C LEU A 161 -0.10 16.89 1.28
N ALA A 162 0.59 17.96 1.69
CA ALA A 162 0.34 19.31 1.20
C ALA A 162 0.55 19.41 -0.33
N LEU A 163 1.67 18.89 -0.83
CA LEU A 163 1.97 18.84 -2.27
C LEU A 163 0.94 17.97 -3.02
N TRP A 164 0.57 16.82 -2.46
CA TRP A 164 -0.45 15.97 -3.05
C TRP A 164 -1.83 16.67 -3.11
N LYS A 165 -2.20 17.48 -2.11
CA LYS A 165 -3.45 18.25 -2.10
C LYS A 165 -3.48 19.38 -3.13
N GLU A 166 -2.34 20.00 -3.45
CA GLU A 166 -2.19 20.93 -4.58
C GLU A 166 -2.31 20.24 -5.95
N GLY A 167 -2.33 18.92 -5.91
CA GLY A 167 -2.69 17.99 -6.93
C GLY A 167 -1.59 17.64 -7.91
N PHE A 168 -0.45 17.37 -7.30
CA PHE A 168 0.58 16.47 -7.78
C PHE A 168 0.07 15.38 -8.73
N SER A 169 0.80 15.24 -9.83
CA SER A 169 0.84 14.12 -10.75
C SER A 169 2.31 13.94 -11.13
N PRO A 170 2.85 12.71 -11.12
CA PRO A 170 4.19 12.45 -11.64
C PRO A 170 4.27 12.72 -13.15
#